data_AF-A0A0A9YBU0-F1
#
_entry.id   AF-A0A0A9YBU0-F1
#
_cell.length_a   1.000
_cell.length_b   1.000
_cell.length_c   1.000
_cell.angle_alpha   90.00
_cell.angle_beta   90.00
_cell.angle_gamma   90.00
#
_symmetry.space_group_name_H-M   'P 1'
#
loop_
_entity.id
_entity.type
_entity.pdbx_description
1 polymer ?
#
loop_
_entity_poly.entity_id
_entity_poly.type
_entity_poly.pdbx_seq_one_letter_code
_entity_poly.pdbx_strand_id
1 'polypeptide(L)'
;MEEVPHLDVTVVEGDFKTGGLKILRSVRPDWSPSDVVFKVFTDGITNTLFGCSIESNTSDMVLIRSYGKNTELLIDRKAETKNFKLLHKWGYAPMLYATFNNGLAYEFVPGVTLDENTVKDPAIFPLVAAMLARFHAIPVGTEKKPILWTKLRKYLSLIPSFYTQPKKRTRFEELFPNGRQSLENEINYLQKSLEDVDDLKTVFCHNDLLLSNIIHSDGKVHFIDYEYADCNYQAFDIGNHFTEFAGVNNIDFSRIPDKDFQVRWLKLYLNELRVCTGDKTEITPEEVDCLYEKVNKFILVGHIFWITWALVQAEISELDFDFIEYASLKMGDYYSRKPAILP
;
A
#
# COMPACT_ATOMS: atom_id res chain seq x y z
N MET A 1 25.13 5.90 -7.89
CA MET A 1 23.69 6.22 -7.91
C MET A 1 23.64 7.72 -8.03
N GLU A 2 23.02 8.25 -9.07
CA GLU A 2 22.80 9.70 -9.16
C GLU A 2 22.05 10.17 -7.92
N GLU A 3 22.50 11.28 -7.37
CA GLU A 3 21.92 11.87 -6.19
C GLU A 3 20.62 12.55 -6.60
N VAL A 4 19.47 12.00 -6.19
CA VAL A 4 18.17 12.65 -6.42
C VAL A 4 18.19 14.01 -5.72
N PRO A 5 18.04 15.13 -6.47
CA PRO A 5 18.13 16.46 -5.90
C PRO A 5 16.99 16.72 -4.91
N HIS A 6 17.30 17.51 -3.88
CA HIS A 6 16.30 18.08 -2.98
C HIS A 6 16.11 19.56 -3.33
N LEU A 7 14.87 19.95 -3.65
CA LEU A 7 14.51 21.31 -4.00
C LEU A 7 13.89 22.00 -2.79
N ASP A 8 14.40 23.17 -2.44
CA ASP A 8 13.81 24.03 -1.40
C ASP A 8 12.56 24.73 -1.96
N VAL A 9 11.50 23.94 -2.15
CA VAL A 9 10.20 24.35 -2.66
C VAL A 9 9.13 23.69 -1.83
N THR A 10 8.16 24.49 -1.39
CA THR A 10 6.92 24.00 -0.76
C THR A 10 5.76 24.26 -1.71
N VAL A 11 5.04 23.21 -2.08
CA VAL A 11 3.82 23.33 -2.88
C VAL A 11 2.66 23.64 -1.95
N VAL A 12 2.02 24.80 -2.15
CA VAL A 12 0.91 25.26 -1.31
C VAL A 12 -0.40 24.64 -1.80
N GLU A 13 -1.23 24.19 -0.87
CA GLU A 13 -2.57 23.69 -1.16
C GLU A 13 -3.41 24.76 -1.87
N GLY A 14 -4.09 24.41 -2.96
CA GLY A 14 -4.84 25.35 -3.80
C GLY A 14 -4.01 26.17 -4.79
N ASP A 15 -2.66 26.18 -4.69
CA ASP A 15 -1.75 26.82 -5.65
C ASP A 15 -0.67 25.84 -6.14
N PHE A 16 -1.12 24.73 -6.74
CA PHE A 16 -0.23 23.71 -7.25
C PHE A 16 0.57 24.17 -8.48
N LYS A 17 0.05 25.12 -9.27
CA LYS A 17 0.71 25.61 -10.49
C LYS A 17 2.01 26.33 -10.18
N THR A 18 2.00 27.25 -9.22
CA THR A 18 3.20 28.03 -8.87
C THR A 18 4.31 27.12 -8.33
N GLY A 19 3.95 26.19 -7.42
CA GLY A 19 4.89 25.20 -6.89
C GLY A 19 5.41 24.27 -7.98
N GLY A 20 4.52 23.76 -8.84
CA GLY A 20 4.86 22.87 -9.94
C GLY A 20 5.84 23.50 -10.93
N LEU A 21 5.60 24.74 -11.36
CA LEU A 21 6.52 25.45 -12.26
C LEU A 21 7.91 25.67 -11.64
N LYS A 22 8.00 25.92 -10.33
CA LYS A 22 9.30 26.03 -9.64
C LYS A 22 10.07 24.71 -9.66
N ILE A 23 9.38 23.59 -9.45
CA ILE A 23 9.96 22.24 -9.52
C ILE A 23 10.43 21.93 -10.95
N LEU A 24 9.60 22.23 -11.96
CA LEU A 24 9.91 21.96 -13.36
C LEU A 24 11.15 22.72 -13.86
N ARG A 25 11.45 23.91 -13.35
CA ARG A 25 12.70 24.63 -13.69
C ARG A 25 13.96 23.81 -13.41
N SER A 26 13.91 22.90 -12.44
CA SER A 26 15.02 21.99 -12.14
C SER A 26 14.89 20.66 -12.88
N VAL A 27 13.68 20.11 -12.98
CA VAL A 27 13.43 18.75 -13.52
C VAL A 27 13.38 18.72 -15.06
N ARG A 28 12.90 19.80 -15.68
CA ARG A 28 12.76 20.01 -17.13
C ARG A 28 13.06 21.48 -17.46
N PRO A 29 14.33 21.92 -17.36
CA PRO A 29 14.72 23.32 -17.55
C PRO A 29 14.37 23.87 -18.95
N ASP A 30 14.27 23.00 -19.95
CA ASP A 30 13.96 23.36 -21.33
C ASP A 30 12.46 23.60 -21.60
N TRP A 31 11.58 23.26 -20.65
CA TRP A 31 10.14 23.50 -20.81
C TRP A 31 9.80 24.97 -20.57
N SER A 32 9.18 25.61 -21.56
CA SER A 32 8.61 26.96 -21.38
C SER A 32 7.42 26.90 -20.42
N PRO A 33 7.36 27.72 -19.35
CA PRO A 33 6.24 27.75 -18.42
C PRO A 33 4.88 28.01 -19.07
N SER A 34 4.83 28.71 -20.21
CA SER A 34 3.60 28.99 -20.96
C SER A 34 2.99 27.75 -21.62
N ASP A 35 3.82 26.74 -21.88
CA ASP A 35 3.46 25.57 -22.68
C ASP A 35 3.15 24.34 -21.80
N VAL A 36 3.33 24.50 -20.48
CA VAL A 36 3.06 23.45 -19.50
C VAL A 36 1.55 23.32 -19.27
N VAL A 37 1.04 22.13 -19.58
CA VAL A 37 -0.31 21.69 -19.27
C VAL A 37 -0.29 20.95 -17.94
N PHE A 38 -1.30 21.22 -17.11
CA PHE A 38 -1.48 20.59 -15.80
C PHE A 38 -2.69 19.66 -15.84
N LYS A 39 -2.52 18.44 -15.32
CA LYS A 39 -3.58 17.46 -15.14
C LYS A 39 -3.66 17.06 -13.68
N VAL A 40 -4.80 17.28 -13.03
CA VAL A 40 -5.02 16.84 -11.63
C VAL A 40 -5.49 15.39 -11.62
N PHE A 41 -4.99 14.59 -10.69
CA PHE A 41 -5.43 13.21 -10.44
C PHE A 41 -6.18 13.17 -9.11
N THR A 42 -7.37 12.60 -9.10
CA THR A 42 -8.31 12.64 -7.96
C THR A 42 -8.43 11.32 -7.19
N ASP A 43 -7.72 10.28 -7.61
CA ASP A 43 -7.94 8.90 -7.13
C ASP A 43 -7.18 8.57 -5.83
N GLY A 44 -6.34 9.49 -5.33
CA GLY A 44 -5.58 9.32 -4.09
C GLY A 44 -6.34 9.83 -2.87
N ILE A 45 -6.41 9.02 -1.82
CA ILE A 45 -7.00 9.37 -0.52
C ILE A 45 -6.04 10.31 0.23
N THR A 46 -4.75 9.95 0.34
CA THR A 46 -3.82 10.61 1.26
C THR A 46 -3.07 11.83 0.70
N ASN A 47 -2.92 11.94 -0.63
CA ASN A 47 -1.94 12.85 -1.24
C ASN A 47 -2.55 13.69 -2.38
N THR A 48 -2.07 14.93 -2.55
CA THR A 48 -2.40 15.73 -3.75
C THR A 48 -1.46 15.36 -4.88
N LEU A 49 -1.99 14.92 -6.03
CA LEU A 49 -1.22 14.49 -7.19
C LEU A 49 -1.64 15.24 -8.44
N PHE A 50 -0.68 15.83 -9.14
CA PHE A 50 -0.90 16.42 -10.46
C PHE A 50 0.26 16.13 -11.40
N GLY A 51 -0.06 15.96 -12.67
CA GLY A 51 0.88 15.79 -13.76
C GLY A 51 1.14 17.10 -14.49
N CYS A 52 2.37 17.27 -14.92
CA CYS A 52 2.83 18.35 -15.77
C CYS A 52 3.42 17.77 -17.05
N SER A 53 2.98 18.26 -18.20
CA SER A 53 3.53 17.89 -19.50
C SER A 53 3.45 19.05 -20.48
N ILE A 54 4.21 19.01 -21.56
CA ILE A 54 4.01 19.87 -22.72
C ILE A 54 2.96 19.26 -23.66
N GLU A 55 2.08 20.09 -24.23
CA GLU A 55 0.93 19.61 -25.04
C GLU A 55 1.37 18.73 -26.23
N SER A 56 2.50 19.07 -26.85
CA SER A 56 3.07 18.30 -27.97
C SER A 56 3.71 16.97 -27.56
N ASN A 57 3.96 16.74 -26.28
CA ASN A 57 4.54 15.51 -25.77
C ASN A 57 4.01 15.16 -24.37
N THR A 58 2.79 14.62 -24.33
CA THR A 58 2.13 14.17 -23.10
C THR A 58 2.75 12.90 -22.51
N SER A 59 3.64 12.22 -23.24
CA SER A 59 4.32 11.01 -22.77
C SER A 59 5.46 11.32 -21.78
N ASP A 60 6.13 12.47 -21.93
CA ASP A 60 7.11 12.97 -20.98
C ASP A 60 6.41 13.73 -19.85
N MET A 61 5.55 13.05 -19.09
CA MET A 61 4.81 13.66 -17.98
C MET A 61 5.58 13.53 -16.66
N VAL A 62 5.69 14.65 -15.95
CA VAL A 62 6.22 14.72 -14.58
C VAL A 62 5.06 14.74 -13.59
N LEU A 63 4.97 13.73 -12.74
CA LEU A 63 4.07 13.73 -11.59
C LEU A 63 4.68 14.51 -10.44
N ILE A 64 3.88 15.38 -9.82
CA ILE A 64 4.22 16.11 -8.61
C ILE A 64 3.21 15.72 -7.54
N ARG A 65 3.72 15.05 -6.50
CA ARG A 65 2.94 14.57 -5.36
C ARG A 65 3.30 15.35 -4.10
N SER A 66 2.34 16.04 -3.52
CA SER A 66 2.47 16.66 -2.20
C SER A 66 1.92 15.74 -1.12
N TYR A 67 2.65 15.61 -0.01
CA TYR A 67 2.23 14.81 1.14
C TYR A 67 0.95 15.36 1.77
N GLY A 68 0.04 14.49 2.19
CA GLY A 68 -1.14 14.89 2.97
C GLY A 68 -0.79 15.48 4.33
N LYS A 69 -1.67 16.32 4.87
CA LYS A 69 -1.51 16.89 6.22
C LYS A 69 -1.54 15.80 7.29
N ASN A 70 -0.69 15.93 8.31
CA ASN A 70 -0.60 15.03 9.48
C ASN A 70 -0.21 13.57 9.16
N THR A 71 0.15 13.27 7.91
CA THR A 71 0.49 11.92 7.47
C THR A 71 1.87 11.46 7.95
N GLU A 72 2.74 12.39 8.36
CA GLU A 72 4.03 12.13 8.99
C GLU A 72 3.91 11.37 10.32
N LEU A 73 2.74 11.39 10.96
CA LEU A 73 2.45 10.55 12.12
C LEU A 73 2.46 9.06 11.76
N LEU A 74 2.06 8.72 10.53
CA LEU A 74 1.87 7.35 10.07
C LEU A 74 2.98 6.89 9.10
N ILE A 75 3.58 7.82 8.36
CA ILE A 75 4.49 7.55 7.24
C ILE A 75 5.86 8.20 7.48
N ASP A 76 6.92 7.42 7.25
CA ASP A 76 8.30 7.91 7.28
C ASP A 76 8.76 8.31 5.87
N ARG A 77 8.80 9.62 5.60
CA ARG A 77 9.16 10.18 4.30
C ARG A 77 10.62 9.91 3.88
N LYS A 78 11.52 9.71 4.85
CA LYS A 78 12.91 9.31 4.55
C LYS A 78 12.96 7.85 4.11
N ALA A 79 12.21 6.99 4.77
CA ALA A 79 12.07 5.58 4.37
C ALA A 79 11.44 5.47 2.98
N GLU A 80 10.35 6.21 2.72
CA GLU A 80 9.69 6.28 1.41
C GLU A 80 10.67 6.63 0.28
N THR A 81 11.44 7.72 0.43
CA THR A 81 12.44 8.14 -0.57
C THR A 81 13.51 7.05 -0.79
N LYS A 82 13.96 6.38 0.28
CA LYS A 82 14.94 5.29 0.20
C LYS A 82 14.37 4.08 -0.54
N ASN A 83 13.12 3.72 -0.26
CA ASN A 83 12.42 2.60 -0.90
C ASN A 83 12.19 2.89 -2.39
N PHE A 84 11.79 4.10 -2.73
CA PHE A 84 11.62 4.53 -4.13
C PHE A 84 12.92 4.35 -4.93
N LYS A 85 14.05 4.84 -4.38
CA LYS A 85 15.38 4.68 -5.00
C LYS A 85 15.80 3.21 -5.12
N LEU A 86 15.54 2.40 -4.10
CA LEU A 86 15.82 0.96 -4.12
C LEU A 86 15.02 0.28 -5.24
N LEU A 87 13.72 0.53 -5.32
CA LEU A 87 12.84 -0.07 -6.31
C LEU A 87 13.18 0.36 -7.74
N HIS A 88 13.55 1.63 -7.92
CA HIS A 88 14.00 2.12 -9.22
C HIS A 88 15.26 1.40 -9.69
N LYS A 89 16.22 1.15 -8.78
CA LYS A 89 17.44 0.37 -9.08
C LYS A 89 17.12 -1.06 -9.55
N TRP A 90 16.03 -1.65 -9.07
CA TRP A 90 15.55 -2.98 -9.48
C TRP A 90 14.61 -2.94 -10.70
N GLY A 91 14.31 -1.76 -11.24
CA GLY A 91 13.39 -1.59 -12.38
C GLY A 91 11.91 -1.72 -12.02
N TYR A 92 11.57 -1.59 -10.74
CA TYR A 92 10.19 -1.76 -10.24
C TYR A 92 9.53 -0.45 -9.80
N ALA A 93 10.25 0.67 -9.87
CA ALA A 93 9.71 2.00 -9.67
C ALA A 93 10.10 2.94 -10.82
N PRO A 94 9.23 3.93 -11.14
CA PRO A 94 9.55 4.97 -12.12
C PRO A 94 10.76 5.80 -11.68
N MET A 95 11.28 6.66 -12.56
CA MET A 95 12.37 7.55 -12.20
C MET A 95 11.90 8.61 -11.18
N LEU A 96 12.60 8.70 -10.04
CA LEU A 96 12.42 9.80 -9.09
C LEU A 96 13.28 10.99 -9.51
N TYR A 97 12.65 12.02 -10.06
CA TYR A 97 13.36 13.20 -10.57
C TYR A 97 13.87 14.12 -9.47
N ALA A 98 13.06 14.36 -8.44
CA ALA A 98 13.42 15.25 -7.33
C ALA A 98 12.58 14.95 -6.08
N THR A 99 13.10 15.38 -4.93
CA THR A 99 12.32 15.55 -3.69
C THR A 99 12.19 17.04 -3.38
N PHE A 100 11.17 17.44 -2.63
CA PHE A 100 11.00 18.82 -2.18
C PHE A 100 10.42 18.86 -0.76
N ASN A 101 10.30 20.04 -0.17
CA ASN A 101 10.03 20.21 1.27
C ASN A 101 8.80 19.43 1.77
N ASN A 102 7.78 19.27 0.91
CA ASN A 102 6.55 18.58 1.22
C ASN A 102 6.11 17.59 0.13
N GLY A 103 7.04 16.96 -0.59
CA GLY A 103 6.65 15.96 -1.60
C GLY A 103 7.75 15.43 -2.50
N LEU A 104 7.32 14.79 -3.59
CA LEU A 104 8.15 14.10 -4.58
C LEU A 104 7.74 14.48 -6.01
N ALA A 105 8.72 14.56 -6.91
CA ALA A 105 8.51 14.70 -8.35
C ALA A 105 9.10 13.49 -9.09
N TYR A 106 8.30 12.76 -9.85
CA TYR A 106 8.68 11.49 -10.46
C TYR A 106 8.00 11.25 -11.81
N GLU A 107 8.48 10.26 -12.54
CA GLU A 107 7.98 9.87 -13.85
C GLU A 107 6.55 9.29 -13.77
N PHE A 108 5.72 9.69 -14.74
CA PHE A 108 4.39 9.12 -14.94
C PHE A 108 4.47 7.72 -15.55
N VAL A 109 3.77 6.76 -14.95
CA VAL A 109 3.62 5.41 -15.51
C VAL A 109 2.31 5.35 -16.30
N PRO A 110 2.35 5.19 -17.64
CA PRO A 110 1.14 5.11 -18.44
C PRO A 110 0.42 3.77 -18.25
N GLY A 111 -0.90 3.83 -18.16
CA GLY A 111 -1.77 2.66 -18.11
C GLY A 111 -3.09 2.94 -17.41
N VAL A 112 -3.78 1.86 -17.07
CA VAL A 112 -5.06 1.88 -16.36
C VAL A 112 -4.85 1.20 -15.02
N THR A 113 -5.29 1.84 -13.94
CA THR A 113 -5.28 1.22 -12.62
C THR A 113 -6.24 0.04 -12.56
N LEU A 114 -5.91 -0.99 -11.80
CA LEU A 114 -6.85 -2.08 -11.57
C LEU A 114 -8.01 -1.62 -10.69
N ASP A 115 -9.11 -2.32 -10.85
CA ASP A 115 -10.33 -2.17 -10.08
C ASP A 115 -10.85 -3.56 -9.67
N GLU A 116 -11.96 -3.54 -8.95
CA GLU A 116 -12.66 -4.72 -8.47
C GLU A 116 -12.94 -5.70 -9.63
N ASN A 117 -13.29 -5.21 -10.81
CA ASN A 117 -13.72 -6.02 -11.96
C ASN A 117 -12.54 -6.66 -12.71
N THR A 118 -11.40 -5.97 -12.76
CA THR A 118 -10.23 -6.35 -13.54
C THR A 118 -9.22 -7.18 -12.75
N VAL A 119 -9.19 -7.08 -11.42
CA VAL A 119 -8.18 -7.78 -10.59
C VAL A 119 -8.27 -9.32 -10.69
N LYS A 120 -9.44 -9.87 -11.03
CA LYS A 120 -9.65 -11.32 -11.25
C LYS A 120 -9.50 -11.75 -12.72
N ASP A 121 -9.23 -10.82 -13.65
CA ASP A 121 -9.10 -11.16 -15.07
C ASP A 121 -7.99 -12.20 -15.26
N PRO A 122 -8.27 -13.34 -15.92
CA PRO A 122 -7.28 -14.38 -16.21
C PRO A 122 -6.02 -13.92 -16.95
N ALA A 123 -6.10 -12.81 -17.70
CA ALA A 123 -4.95 -12.20 -18.35
C ALA A 123 -4.12 -11.29 -17.42
N ILE A 124 -4.68 -10.83 -16.30
CA ILE A 124 -4.08 -9.80 -15.43
C ILE A 124 -3.58 -10.40 -14.10
N PHE A 125 -4.40 -11.19 -13.39
CA PHE A 125 -4.01 -11.68 -12.07
C PHE A 125 -2.68 -12.47 -12.05
N PRO A 126 -2.32 -13.25 -13.10
CA PRO A 126 -1.02 -13.91 -13.16
C PRO A 126 0.15 -12.91 -13.21
N LEU A 127 -0.04 -11.76 -13.87
CA LEU A 127 0.96 -10.70 -13.96
C LEU A 127 1.18 -10.06 -12.59
N VAL A 128 0.11 -9.85 -11.82
CA VAL A 128 0.19 -9.33 -10.45
C VAL A 128 0.92 -10.30 -9.52
N ALA A 129 0.60 -11.60 -9.60
CA ALA A 129 1.28 -12.63 -8.83
C ALA A 129 2.79 -12.67 -9.14
N ALA A 130 3.15 -12.62 -10.42
CA ALA A 130 4.54 -12.61 -10.85
C ALA A 130 5.28 -11.34 -10.41
N MET A 131 4.65 -10.16 -10.55
CA MET A 131 5.26 -8.90 -10.13
C MET A 131 5.47 -8.83 -8.61
N LEU A 132 4.53 -9.32 -7.80
CA LEU A 132 4.72 -9.38 -6.35
C LEU A 132 5.82 -10.36 -5.94
N ALA A 133 5.97 -11.49 -6.66
CA ALA A 133 7.08 -12.41 -6.44
C ALA A 133 8.45 -11.75 -6.73
N ARG A 134 8.55 -10.99 -7.84
CA ARG A 134 9.75 -10.21 -8.19
C ARG A 134 10.08 -9.15 -7.13
N PHE A 135 9.05 -8.48 -6.61
CA PHE A 135 9.19 -7.51 -5.53
C PHE A 135 9.71 -8.16 -4.24
N HIS A 136 9.16 -9.31 -3.88
CA HIS A 136 9.58 -10.09 -2.70
C HIS A 136 10.94 -10.76 -2.85
N ALA A 137 11.44 -10.93 -4.07
CA ALA A 137 12.78 -11.44 -4.35
C ALA A 137 13.90 -10.41 -4.15
N ILE A 138 13.56 -9.12 -3.93
CA ILE A 138 14.54 -8.09 -3.62
C ILE A 138 15.27 -8.46 -2.32
N PRO A 139 16.62 -8.57 -2.33
CA PRO A 139 17.38 -8.97 -1.16
C PRO A 139 17.16 -8.00 0.02
N VAL A 140 16.73 -8.57 1.13
CA VAL A 140 16.63 -7.89 2.41
C VAL A 140 17.83 -8.30 3.27
N GLY A 141 18.48 -7.33 3.92
CA GLY A 141 19.56 -7.63 4.87
C GLY A 141 19.04 -8.47 6.03
N THR A 142 19.79 -9.49 6.43
CA THR A 142 19.40 -10.51 7.43
C THR A 142 19.04 -9.95 8.82
N GLU A 143 19.44 -8.72 9.12
CA GLU A 143 19.15 -8.05 10.39
C GLU A 143 17.77 -7.39 10.42
N LYS A 144 17.11 -7.21 9.27
CA LYS A 144 15.84 -6.50 9.22
C LYS A 144 14.69 -7.38 9.70
N LYS A 145 14.03 -6.92 10.77
CA LYS A 145 12.83 -7.53 11.32
C LYS A 145 11.57 -7.02 10.61
N PRO A 146 10.49 -7.83 10.55
CA PRO A 146 9.19 -7.39 10.05
C PRO A 146 8.68 -6.16 10.80
N ILE A 147 8.27 -5.13 10.06
CA ILE A 147 7.80 -3.85 10.63
C ILE A 147 6.38 -3.92 11.20
N LEU A 148 5.60 -4.95 10.84
CA LEU A 148 4.16 -5.05 11.08
C LEU A 148 3.75 -4.76 12.51
N TRP A 149 4.28 -5.52 13.48
CA TRP A 149 3.89 -5.39 14.88
C TRP A 149 4.28 -4.04 15.46
N THR A 150 5.43 -3.50 15.07
CA THR A 150 5.87 -2.16 15.48
C THR A 150 4.92 -1.08 14.97
N LYS A 151 4.53 -1.12 13.68
CA LYS A 151 3.55 -0.18 13.12
C LYS A 151 2.18 -0.34 13.77
N LEU A 152 1.73 -1.57 13.98
CA LEU A 152 0.43 -1.87 14.58
C LEU A 152 0.30 -1.32 16.01
N ARG A 153 1.33 -1.52 16.84
CA ARG A 153 1.41 -0.95 18.20
C ARG A 153 1.47 0.58 18.17
N LYS A 154 2.21 1.15 17.22
CA LYS A 154 2.24 2.61 17.02
C LYS A 154 0.85 3.14 16.71
N TYR A 155 0.12 2.54 15.76
CA TYR A 155 -1.24 2.98 15.40
C TYR A 155 -2.20 2.85 16.58
N LEU A 156 -2.19 1.72 17.29
CA LEU A 156 -2.96 1.55 18.51
C LEU A 156 -2.70 2.67 19.54
N SER A 157 -1.45 3.08 19.72
CA SER A 157 -1.07 4.16 20.65
C SER A 157 -1.55 5.55 20.20
N LEU A 158 -1.69 5.75 18.89
CA LEU A 158 -2.15 7.01 18.28
C LEU A 158 -3.67 7.14 18.26
N ILE A 159 -4.43 6.05 18.43
CA ILE A 159 -5.89 6.13 18.56
C ILE A 159 -6.20 7.04 19.76
N PRO A 160 -7.03 8.09 19.59
CA PRO A 160 -7.29 9.03 20.66
C PRO A 160 -8.10 8.37 21.80
N SER A 161 -7.93 8.87 23.02
CA SER A 161 -8.76 8.44 24.15
C SER A 161 -10.22 8.92 24.01
N PHE A 162 -10.44 10.02 23.28
CA PHE A 162 -11.74 10.53 22.89
C PHE A 162 -11.61 11.25 21.54
N TYR A 163 -12.59 11.07 20.65
CA TYR A 163 -12.66 11.88 19.42
C TYR A 163 -13.18 13.28 19.73
N THR A 164 -12.65 14.29 19.04
CA THR A 164 -13.01 15.70 19.25
C THR A 164 -14.44 15.98 18.81
N GLN A 165 -14.88 15.40 17.69
CA GLN A 165 -16.24 15.57 17.18
C GLN A 165 -17.23 14.67 17.96
N PRO A 166 -18.30 15.22 18.56
CA PRO A 166 -19.25 14.44 19.37
C PRO A 166 -19.87 13.24 18.63
N LYS A 167 -20.24 13.43 17.35
CA LYS A 167 -20.80 12.35 16.51
C LYS A 167 -19.80 11.19 16.32
N LYS A 168 -18.53 11.51 16.06
CA LYS A 168 -17.46 10.49 15.91
C LYS A 168 -17.23 9.76 17.24
N ARG A 169 -17.24 10.48 18.36
CA ARG A 169 -17.09 9.90 19.69
C ARG A 169 -18.18 8.88 20.00
N THR A 170 -19.45 9.27 19.86
CA THR A 170 -20.59 8.37 20.11
C THR A 170 -20.53 7.13 19.22
N ARG A 171 -20.29 7.30 17.91
CA ARG A 171 -20.16 6.15 16.99
C ARG A 171 -19.00 5.23 17.35
N PHE A 172 -17.85 5.77 17.73
CA PHE A 172 -16.72 4.96 18.17
C PHE A 172 -17.05 4.14 19.42
N GLU A 173 -17.68 4.76 20.42
CA GLU A 173 -18.09 4.08 21.65
C GLU A 173 -19.11 2.95 21.39
N GLU A 174 -20.03 3.15 20.43
CA GLU A 174 -21.03 2.17 20.02
C GLU A 174 -20.42 0.99 19.23
N LEU A 175 -19.57 1.29 18.24
CA LEU A 175 -19.04 0.28 17.30
C LEU A 175 -17.80 -0.43 17.83
N PHE A 176 -17.06 0.19 18.74
CA PHE A 176 -15.84 -0.35 19.35
C PHE A 176 -15.95 -0.34 20.88
N PRO A 177 -16.79 -1.20 21.48
CA PRO A 177 -16.89 -1.30 22.92
C PRO A 177 -15.52 -1.66 23.52
N ASN A 178 -15.19 -1.02 24.65
CA ASN A 178 -13.87 -1.06 25.29
C ASN A 178 -12.73 -0.42 24.46
N GLY A 179 -13.05 0.22 23.33
CA GLY A 179 -12.14 1.05 22.52
C GLY A 179 -10.79 0.40 22.25
N ARG A 180 -9.72 1.09 22.65
CA ARG A 180 -8.33 0.60 22.44
C ARG A 180 -8.04 -0.72 23.13
N GLN A 181 -8.67 -1.03 24.27
CA GLN A 181 -8.37 -2.25 25.02
C GLN A 181 -8.81 -3.51 24.27
N SER A 182 -9.96 -3.47 23.60
CA SER A 182 -10.43 -4.63 22.80
C SER A 182 -9.50 -4.87 21.61
N LEU A 183 -9.08 -3.80 20.91
CA LEU A 183 -8.10 -3.90 19.83
C LEU A 183 -6.74 -4.40 20.32
N GLU A 184 -6.26 -3.95 21.48
CA GLU A 184 -5.01 -4.43 22.07
C GLU A 184 -5.06 -5.94 22.36
N ASN A 185 -6.17 -6.42 22.91
CA ASN A 185 -6.39 -7.84 23.19
C ASN A 185 -6.35 -8.67 21.91
N GLU A 186 -7.00 -8.20 20.84
CA GLU A 186 -6.99 -8.86 19.53
C GLU A 186 -5.59 -8.86 18.90
N ILE A 187 -4.84 -7.76 18.99
CA ILE A 187 -3.44 -7.71 18.54
C ILE A 187 -2.58 -8.72 19.31
N ASN A 188 -2.72 -8.78 20.64
CA ASN A 188 -1.98 -9.73 21.47
C ASN A 188 -2.32 -11.18 21.10
N TYR A 189 -3.60 -11.46 20.88
CA TYR A 189 -4.07 -12.78 20.48
C TYR A 189 -3.48 -13.19 19.11
N LEU A 190 -3.58 -12.33 18.10
CA LEU A 190 -3.04 -12.59 16.77
C LEU A 190 -1.53 -12.78 16.78
N GLN A 191 -0.81 -11.89 17.49
CA GLN A 191 0.64 -11.99 17.62
C GLN A 191 1.03 -13.33 18.23
N LYS A 192 0.38 -13.73 19.34
CA LYS A 192 0.62 -15.03 19.98
C LYS A 192 0.28 -16.21 19.06
N SER A 193 -0.83 -16.15 18.32
CA SER A 193 -1.23 -17.22 17.39
C SER A 193 -0.26 -17.44 16.23
N LEU A 194 0.63 -16.46 15.98
CA LEU A 194 1.64 -16.50 14.93
C LEU A 194 3.05 -16.83 15.46
N GLU A 195 3.26 -16.92 16.78
CA GLU A 195 4.55 -17.27 17.38
C GLU A 195 4.97 -18.70 17.03
N ASP A 196 4.01 -19.63 17.02
CA ASP A 196 4.23 -21.05 16.72
C ASP A 196 4.12 -21.39 15.22
N VAL A 197 3.96 -20.37 14.36
CA VAL A 197 3.90 -20.60 12.91
C VAL A 197 5.31 -20.70 12.35
N ASP A 198 5.68 -21.92 11.95
CA ASP A 198 6.97 -22.19 11.36
C ASP A 198 7.19 -21.46 10.03
N ASP A 199 8.44 -21.08 9.78
CA ASP A 199 8.92 -20.55 8.50
C ASP A 199 8.14 -19.32 7.99
N LEU A 200 7.91 -18.34 8.86
CA LEU A 200 7.42 -17.02 8.46
C LEU A 200 8.51 -16.24 7.72
N LYS A 201 8.43 -16.22 6.39
CA LYS A 201 9.39 -15.50 5.53
C LYS A 201 9.26 -13.98 5.69
N THR A 202 10.38 -13.34 5.97
CA THR A 202 10.52 -11.88 5.93
C THR A 202 11.10 -11.47 4.58
N VAL A 203 10.40 -10.59 3.85
CA VAL A 203 10.76 -10.12 2.50
C VAL A 203 10.54 -8.61 2.41
N PHE A 204 10.97 -7.98 1.31
CA PHE A 204 10.65 -6.59 1.04
C PHE A 204 9.23 -6.52 0.48
N CYS A 205 8.30 -5.91 1.23
CA CYS A 205 6.88 -5.86 0.91
C CYS A 205 6.46 -4.47 0.43
N HIS A 206 5.41 -4.41 -0.38
CA HIS A 206 4.67 -3.20 -0.70
C HIS A 206 3.88 -2.69 0.51
N ASN A 207 3.27 -3.62 1.26
CA ASN A 207 2.39 -3.43 2.43
C ASN A 207 1.05 -2.72 2.18
N ASP A 208 0.88 -2.08 1.02
CA ASP A 208 -0.34 -1.34 0.67
C ASP A 208 -0.73 -1.54 -0.81
N LEU A 209 -0.84 -2.81 -1.24
CA LEU A 209 -1.09 -3.15 -2.64
C LEU A 209 -2.58 -3.06 -3.01
N LEU A 210 -3.14 -1.86 -2.86
CA LEU A 210 -4.48 -1.48 -3.34
C LEU A 210 -4.60 -1.71 -4.85
N LEU A 211 -5.83 -1.90 -5.34
CA LEU A 211 -6.06 -2.09 -6.78
C LEU A 211 -5.65 -0.84 -7.58
N SER A 212 -5.90 0.35 -7.01
CA SER A 212 -5.46 1.64 -7.56
C SER A 212 -3.93 1.81 -7.59
N ASN A 213 -3.19 1.02 -6.81
CA ASN A 213 -1.73 1.02 -6.79
C ASN A 213 -1.11 0.03 -7.80
N ILE A 214 -1.94 -0.60 -8.65
CA ILE A 214 -1.49 -1.50 -9.71
C ILE A 214 -1.93 -0.92 -11.05
N ILE A 215 -0.95 -0.50 -11.87
CA ILE A 215 -1.18 -0.02 -13.23
C ILE A 215 -0.95 -1.18 -14.21
N HIS A 216 -1.92 -1.43 -15.07
CA HIS A 216 -1.80 -2.36 -16.20
C HIS A 216 -1.69 -1.61 -17.52
N SER A 217 -0.68 -1.96 -18.31
CA SER A 217 -0.48 -1.47 -19.68
C SER A 217 0.32 -2.48 -20.49
N ASP A 218 -0.07 -2.68 -21.76
CA ASP A 218 0.65 -3.50 -22.73
C ASP A 218 1.07 -4.91 -22.22
N GLY A 219 0.18 -5.57 -21.47
CA GLY A 219 0.43 -6.92 -20.92
C GLY A 219 1.46 -6.93 -19.79
N LYS A 220 1.70 -5.80 -19.15
CA LYS A 220 2.58 -5.63 -17.98
C LYS A 220 1.82 -4.97 -16.84
N VAL A 221 2.27 -5.24 -15.62
CA VAL A 221 1.80 -4.56 -14.43
C VAL A 221 2.94 -3.81 -13.76
N HIS A 222 2.63 -2.64 -13.24
CA HIS A 222 3.53 -1.78 -12.50
C HIS A 222 2.88 -1.45 -11.16
N PHE A 223 3.61 -1.66 -10.06
CA PHE A 223 3.17 -1.17 -8.76
C PHE A 223 3.61 0.26 -8.60
N ILE A 224 2.82 1.06 -7.89
CA ILE A 224 3.09 2.45 -7.55
C ILE A 224 2.75 2.70 -6.08
N ASP A 225 3.15 3.85 -5.57
CA ASP A 225 2.88 4.30 -4.19
C ASP A 225 3.51 3.44 -3.07
N TYR A 226 4.82 3.60 -2.90
CA TYR A 226 5.63 2.79 -1.98
C TYR A 226 5.79 3.38 -0.58
N GLU A 227 4.86 4.23 -0.13
CA GLU A 227 5.00 4.94 1.15
C GLU A 227 4.89 4.00 2.38
N TYR A 228 4.22 2.87 2.21
CA TYR A 228 4.14 1.80 3.21
C TYR A 228 5.19 0.71 3.04
N ALA A 229 5.94 0.70 1.93
CA ALA A 229 6.89 -0.36 1.61
C ALA A 229 7.96 -0.50 2.70
N ASP A 230 8.22 -1.72 3.12
CA ASP A 230 9.26 -2.04 4.10
C ASP A 230 9.44 -3.56 4.19
N CYS A 231 10.41 -3.99 4.96
CA CYS A 231 10.59 -5.39 5.29
C CYS A 231 9.45 -5.86 6.19
N ASN A 232 8.74 -6.88 5.72
CA ASN A 232 7.59 -7.43 6.40
C ASN A 232 7.39 -8.92 6.05
N TYR A 233 6.34 -9.53 6.59
CA TYR A 233 6.00 -10.92 6.30
C TYR A 233 5.44 -11.07 4.88
N GLN A 234 5.97 -12.02 4.13
CA GLN A 234 5.48 -12.37 2.79
C GLN A 234 3.98 -12.61 2.77
N ALA A 235 3.48 -13.36 3.75
CA ALA A 235 2.07 -13.70 3.87
C ALA A 235 1.18 -12.48 4.20
N PHE A 236 1.72 -11.46 4.86
CA PHE A 236 1.00 -10.19 5.10
C PHE A 236 0.71 -9.47 3.80
N ASP A 237 1.71 -9.29 2.94
CA ASP A 237 1.53 -8.50 1.71
C ASP A 237 0.57 -9.17 0.74
N ILE A 238 0.66 -10.50 0.61
CA ILE A 238 -0.26 -11.30 -0.21
C ILE A 238 -1.68 -11.26 0.37
N GLY A 239 -1.83 -11.51 1.68
CA GLY A 239 -3.13 -11.48 2.34
C GLY A 239 -3.78 -10.11 2.26
N ASN A 240 -3.00 -9.05 2.45
CA ASN A 240 -3.44 -7.67 2.31
C ASN A 240 -4.01 -7.43 0.90
N HIS A 241 -3.24 -7.76 -0.14
CA HIS A 241 -3.68 -7.63 -1.52
C HIS A 241 -5.01 -8.37 -1.80
N PHE A 242 -5.19 -9.58 -1.26
CA PHE A 242 -6.45 -10.30 -1.40
C PHE A 242 -7.64 -9.59 -0.74
N THR A 243 -7.43 -8.88 0.37
CA THR A 243 -8.51 -8.09 0.98
C THR A 243 -8.93 -6.89 0.13
N GLU A 244 -8.04 -6.36 -0.71
CA GLU A 244 -8.34 -5.21 -1.57
C GLU A 244 -9.31 -5.54 -2.71
N PHE A 245 -9.57 -6.83 -2.97
CA PHE A 245 -10.58 -7.26 -3.93
C PHE A 245 -12.00 -6.87 -3.51
N ALA A 246 -12.20 -6.61 -2.21
CA ALA A 246 -13.45 -6.12 -1.66
C ALA A 246 -13.72 -4.65 -2.01
N GLY A 247 -12.71 -3.89 -2.45
CA GLY A 247 -12.81 -2.45 -2.67
C GLY A 247 -12.74 -1.64 -1.38
N VAL A 248 -12.68 -0.31 -1.53
CA VAL A 248 -12.54 0.65 -0.41
C VAL A 248 -13.80 1.46 -0.19
N ASN A 249 -14.40 2.00 -1.26
CA ASN A 249 -15.58 2.87 -1.17
C ASN A 249 -16.89 2.09 -1.04
N ASN A 250 -16.99 0.96 -1.73
CA ASN A 250 -18.16 0.08 -1.73
C ASN A 250 -17.71 -1.33 -1.36
N ILE A 251 -17.40 -1.53 -0.08
CA ILE A 251 -16.79 -2.78 0.39
C ILE A 251 -17.75 -3.96 0.19
N ASP A 252 -17.28 -4.96 -0.55
CA ASP A 252 -17.94 -6.25 -0.72
C ASP A 252 -16.95 -7.39 -0.39
N PHE A 253 -17.01 -7.86 0.86
CA PHE A 253 -16.14 -8.94 1.34
C PHE A 253 -16.35 -10.29 0.66
N SER A 254 -17.45 -10.48 -0.10
CA SER A 254 -17.65 -11.68 -0.92
C SER A 254 -16.69 -11.75 -2.10
N ARG A 255 -16.05 -10.62 -2.46
CA ARG A 255 -15.08 -10.54 -3.54
C ARG A 255 -13.69 -11.00 -3.14
N ILE A 256 -13.39 -11.07 -1.83
CA ILE A 256 -12.14 -11.65 -1.33
C ILE A 256 -12.00 -13.07 -1.92
N PRO A 257 -10.87 -13.40 -2.56
CA PRO A 257 -10.70 -14.68 -3.23
C PRO A 257 -10.97 -15.91 -2.34
N ASP A 258 -11.69 -16.88 -2.88
CA ASP A 258 -11.88 -18.19 -2.27
C ASP A 258 -10.60 -19.03 -2.30
N LYS A 259 -10.63 -20.20 -1.66
CA LYS A 259 -9.48 -21.11 -1.58
C LYS A 259 -8.97 -21.50 -2.97
N ASP A 260 -9.85 -21.82 -3.91
CA ASP A 260 -9.46 -22.27 -5.25
C ASP A 260 -8.75 -21.18 -6.05
N PHE A 261 -9.18 -19.93 -5.94
CA PHE A 261 -8.47 -18.80 -6.53
C PHE A 261 -7.13 -18.56 -5.82
N GLN A 262 -7.12 -18.50 -4.48
CA GLN A 262 -5.90 -18.24 -3.72
C GLN A 262 -4.82 -19.29 -4.03
N VAL A 263 -5.15 -20.59 -4.03
CA VAL A 263 -4.20 -21.67 -4.33
C VAL A 263 -3.62 -21.52 -5.74
N ARG A 264 -4.44 -21.20 -6.75
CA ARG A 264 -3.93 -20.95 -8.12
C ARG A 264 -3.00 -19.75 -8.17
N TRP A 265 -3.38 -18.66 -7.50
CA TRP A 265 -2.59 -17.43 -7.45
C TRP A 265 -1.24 -17.68 -6.75
N LEU A 266 -1.25 -18.36 -5.59
CA LEU A 266 -0.06 -18.68 -4.80
C LEU A 266 0.90 -19.59 -5.56
N LYS A 267 0.39 -20.53 -6.35
CA LYS A 267 1.21 -21.41 -7.18
C LYS A 267 1.96 -20.63 -8.27
N LEU A 268 1.30 -19.66 -8.91
CA LEU A 268 1.94 -18.76 -9.88
C LEU A 268 3.00 -17.88 -9.22
N TYR A 269 2.66 -17.29 -8.07
CA TYR A 269 3.56 -16.48 -7.28
C TYR A 269 4.83 -17.24 -6.88
N LEU A 270 4.68 -18.46 -6.32
CA LEU A 270 5.83 -19.25 -5.88
C LEU A 270 6.71 -19.71 -7.05
N ASN A 271 6.10 -20.07 -8.19
CA ASN A 271 6.85 -20.41 -9.39
C ASN A 271 7.74 -19.23 -9.85
N GLU A 272 7.18 -18.02 -9.93
CA GLU A 272 7.95 -16.83 -10.30
C GLU A 272 9.02 -16.52 -9.25
N LEU A 273 8.70 -16.67 -7.96
CA LEU A 273 9.65 -16.42 -6.88
C LEU A 273 10.88 -17.33 -7.02
N ARG A 274 10.69 -18.61 -7.34
CA ARG A 274 11.78 -19.56 -7.59
C ARG A 274 12.63 -19.18 -8.79
N VAL A 275 12.01 -18.74 -9.88
CA VAL A 275 12.73 -18.18 -11.04
C VAL A 275 13.60 -17.01 -10.61
N CYS A 276 13.07 -16.10 -9.80
CA CYS A 276 13.79 -14.92 -9.33
C CYS A 276 14.95 -15.25 -8.38
N THR A 277 14.80 -16.28 -7.54
CA THR A 277 15.82 -16.70 -6.56
C THR A 277 16.78 -17.76 -7.07
N GLY A 278 16.55 -18.31 -8.27
CA GLY A 278 17.36 -19.37 -8.85
C GLY A 278 17.13 -20.75 -8.22
N ASP A 279 16.04 -20.92 -7.47
CA ASP A 279 15.62 -22.20 -6.92
C ASP A 279 15.00 -23.07 -8.05
N LYS A 280 15.53 -24.27 -8.23
CA LYS A 280 15.14 -25.20 -9.30
C LYS A 280 14.20 -26.31 -8.83
N THR A 281 13.79 -26.29 -7.57
CA THR A 281 12.89 -27.30 -7.01
C THR A 281 11.46 -27.13 -7.57
N GLU A 282 10.70 -28.22 -7.64
CA GLU A 282 9.28 -28.19 -8.07
C GLU A 282 8.35 -27.80 -6.93
N ILE A 283 7.31 -27.01 -7.21
CA ILE A 283 6.39 -26.52 -6.17
C ILE A 283 5.50 -27.64 -5.74
N THR A 284 5.58 -28.01 -4.46
CA THR A 284 4.72 -29.08 -3.92
C THR A 284 3.35 -28.53 -3.51
N PRO A 285 2.28 -29.35 -3.55
CA PRO A 285 0.98 -28.96 -3.01
C PRO A 285 1.07 -28.51 -1.54
N GLU A 286 1.89 -29.18 -0.74
CA GLU A 286 2.05 -28.90 0.69
C GLU A 286 2.67 -27.52 0.94
N GLU A 287 3.61 -27.07 0.10
CA GLU A 287 4.14 -25.70 0.17
C GLU A 287 3.06 -24.65 -0.12
N VAL A 288 2.21 -24.91 -1.12
CA VAL A 288 1.11 -24.00 -1.48
C VAL A 288 0.08 -23.95 -0.36
N ASP A 289 -0.29 -25.09 0.21
CA ASP A 289 -1.23 -25.17 1.33
C ASP A 289 -0.67 -24.50 2.60
N CYS A 290 0.63 -24.70 2.90
CA CYS A 290 1.30 -24.03 4.02
C CYS A 290 1.29 -22.51 3.86
N LEU A 291 1.60 -22.00 2.66
CA LEU A 291 1.54 -20.57 2.38
C LEU A 291 0.09 -20.05 2.42
N TYR A 292 -0.87 -20.82 1.92
CA TYR A 292 -2.30 -20.48 1.99
C TYR A 292 -2.75 -20.28 3.44
N GLU A 293 -2.41 -21.20 4.35
CA GLU A 293 -2.76 -21.07 5.77
C GLU A 293 -2.14 -19.82 6.40
N LYS A 294 -0.85 -19.57 6.12
CA LYS A 294 -0.15 -18.35 6.58
C LYS A 294 -0.86 -17.10 6.07
N VAL A 295 -1.12 -17.02 4.77
CA VAL A 295 -1.80 -15.87 4.14
C VAL A 295 -3.15 -15.60 4.78
N ASN A 296 -3.97 -16.63 5.04
CA ASN A 296 -5.28 -16.46 5.67
C ASN A 296 -5.17 -15.98 7.13
N LYS A 297 -4.19 -16.45 7.90
CA LYS A 297 -3.92 -15.88 9.23
C LYS A 297 -3.52 -14.40 9.14
N PHE A 298 -2.75 -14.03 8.13
CA PHE A 298 -2.36 -12.64 7.92
C PHE A 298 -3.45 -11.74 7.32
N ILE A 299 -4.49 -12.27 6.67
CA ILE A 299 -5.70 -11.52 6.32
C ILE A 299 -6.33 -10.94 7.60
N LEU A 300 -6.45 -11.75 8.66
CA LEU A 300 -6.94 -11.30 9.96
C LEU A 300 -6.10 -10.15 10.53
N VAL A 301 -4.77 -10.26 10.44
CA VAL A 301 -3.85 -9.20 10.89
C VAL A 301 -3.98 -7.94 10.02
N GLY A 302 -4.16 -8.10 8.71
CA GLY A 302 -4.42 -7.00 7.77
C GLY A 302 -5.68 -6.22 8.12
N HIS A 303 -6.77 -6.89 8.51
CA HIS A 303 -7.96 -6.20 9.00
C HIS A 303 -7.64 -5.33 10.23
N ILE A 304 -7.01 -5.89 11.26
CA ILE A 304 -6.66 -5.12 12.48
C ILE A 304 -5.70 -3.97 12.16
N PHE A 305 -4.78 -4.16 11.22
CA PHE A 305 -3.88 -3.11 10.75
C PHE A 305 -4.65 -1.92 10.17
N TRP A 306 -5.55 -2.16 9.22
CA TRP A 306 -6.33 -1.08 8.60
C TRP A 306 -7.42 -0.51 9.50
N ILE A 307 -7.93 -1.28 10.45
CA ILE A 307 -8.83 -0.80 11.51
C ILE A 307 -8.12 0.22 12.39
N THR A 308 -6.94 -0.12 12.91
CA THR A 308 -6.18 0.82 13.76
C THR A 308 -5.74 2.05 12.98
N TRP A 309 -5.31 1.89 11.72
CA TRP A 309 -5.01 3.01 10.82
C TRP A 309 -6.22 3.93 10.65
N ALA A 310 -7.39 3.36 10.32
CA ALA A 310 -8.60 4.14 10.06
C ALA A 310 -9.07 4.88 11.32
N LEU A 311 -8.99 4.27 12.50
CA LEU A 311 -9.34 4.92 13.76
C LEU A 311 -8.41 6.10 14.09
N VAL A 312 -7.13 6.04 13.71
CA VAL A 312 -6.25 7.23 13.80
C VAL A 312 -6.70 8.30 12.80
N GLN A 313 -6.93 7.92 11.54
CA GLN A 313 -7.37 8.83 10.48
C GLN A 313 -8.70 9.51 10.77
N ALA A 314 -9.60 8.84 11.49
CA ALA A 314 -10.88 9.40 11.89
C ALA A 314 -10.75 10.70 12.69
N GLU A 315 -9.64 10.93 13.38
CA GLU A 315 -9.37 12.18 14.11
C GLU A 315 -8.54 13.18 13.29
N ILE A 316 -7.53 12.70 12.54
CA ILE A 316 -6.51 13.59 11.94
C ILE A 316 -6.71 13.92 10.45
N SER A 317 -7.55 13.15 9.76
CA SER A 317 -7.78 13.31 8.32
C SER A 317 -8.80 14.39 8.01
N GLU A 318 -8.53 15.19 6.98
CA GLU A 318 -9.46 16.19 6.43
C GLU A 318 -10.35 15.63 5.31
N LEU A 319 -10.19 14.36 4.96
CA LEU A 319 -10.91 13.73 3.85
C LEU A 319 -12.37 13.48 4.19
N ASP A 320 -13.22 13.62 3.18
CA ASP A 320 -14.63 13.23 3.25
C ASP A 320 -14.75 11.70 3.08
N PHE A 321 -14.31 10.98 4.12
CA PHE A 321 -14.34 9.52 4.19
C PHE A 321 -14.74 9.07 5.60
N ASP A 322 -15.65 8.09 5.67
CA ASP A 322 -16.12 7.57 6.95
C ASP A 322 -15.19 6.48 7.50
N PHE A 323 -14.08 6.93 8.10
CA PHE A 323 -13.07 6.05 8.66
C PHE A 323 -13.59 5.15 9.80
N ILE A 324 -14.57 5.59 10.59
CA ILE A 324 -15.12 4.79 11.69
C ILE A 324 -16.00 3.67 11.13
N GLU A 325 -16.81 3.97 10.12
CA GLU A 325 -17.60 2.95 9.42
C GLU A 325 -16.70 1.92 8.73
N TYR A 326 -15.69 2.39 7.99
CA TYR A 326 -14.70 1.54 7.33
C TYR A 326 -14.03 0.57 8.33
N ALA A 327 -13.61 1.09 9.48
CA ALA A 327 -13.04 0.28 10.55
C ALA A 327 -14.05 -0.75 11.07
N SER A 328 -15.31 -0.36 11.27
CA SER A 328 -16.35 -1.25 11.79
C SER A 328 -16.67 -2.39 10.82
N LEU A 329 -16.80 -2.08 9.52
CA LEU A 329 -17.01 -3.08 8.47
C LEU A 329 -15.86 -4.11 8.44
N LYS A 330 -14.60 -3.65 8.48
CA LYS A 330 -13.44 -4.56 8.55
C LYS A 330 -13.40 -5.37 9.84
N MET A 331 -13.86 -4.82 10.96
CA MET A 331 -13.97 -5.57 12.22
C MET A 331 -15.05 -6.66 12.15
N GLY A 332 -16.16 -6.39 11.46
CA GLY A 332 -17.21 -7.38 11.20
C GLY A 332 -16.69 -8.56 10.38
N ASP A 333 -15.97 -8.29 9.29
CA ASP A 333 -15.37 -9.34 8.45
C ASP A 333 -14.25 -10.10 9.18
N TYR A 334 -13.43 -9.41 9.98
CA TYR A 334 -12.45 -10.05 10.86
C TYR A 334 -13.10 -11.11 11.76
N TYR A 335 -14.17 -10.75 12.48
CA TYR A 335 -14.85 -11.69 13.39
C TYR A 335 -15.61 -12.79 12.65
N SER A 336 -16.09 -12.55 11.43
CA SER A 336 -16.75 -13.59 10.63
C SER A 336 -15.76 -14.68 10.20
N ARG A 337 -14.51 -14.31 9.89
CA ARG A 337 -13.46 -15.21 9.41
C ARG A 337 -12.67 -15.88 10.51
N LYS A 338 -12.45 -15.19 11.64
CA LYS A 338 -11.59 -15.64 12.74
C LYS A 338 -11.84 -17.09 13.17
N PRO A 339 -13.09 -17.56 13.40
CA PRO A 339 -13.32 -18.93 13.87
C PRO A 339 -12.88 -20.03 12.90
N ALA A 340 -12.87 -19.75 11.59
CA ALA A 340 -12.45 -20.73 10.59
C ALA A 340 -10.92 -20.75 10.38
N ILE A 341 -10.24 -19.63 10.65
CA ILE A 341 -8.81 -19.45 10.39
C ILE A 341 -7.97 -19.70 11.64
N LEU A 342 -8.48 -19.30 12.81
CA LEU A 342 -7.86 -19.48 14.13
C LEU A 342 -8.88 -20.18 15.06
N PRO A 343 -9.11 -21.49 14.86
CA PRO A 343 -10.10 -22.26 15.62
C PRO A 343 -9.73 -22.47 17.09
#